data_AF-A0A8S8Y8Q2-F1
#
_entry.id   AF-A0A8S8Y8Q2-F1
#
_cell.length_a   1.000
_cell.length_b   1.000
_cell.length_c   1.000
_cell.angle_alpha   90.00
_cell.angle_beta   90.00
_cell.angle_gamma   90.00
#
_symmetry.space_group_name_H-M   'P 1'
#
loop_
_entity.id
_entity.type
_entity.pdbx_description
1 polymer ?
#
loop_
_entity_poly.entity_id
_entity_poly.type
_entity_poly.pdbx_seq_one_letter_code
_entity_poly.pdbx_strand_id
1 'polypeptide(L)' 'MLKGKVPPKRIKEKIVSYVKAFILCGECKAPDTRFVREDRTTLLKCQACGATRPVRL' A
#
# COMPACT_ATOMS: atom_id res chain seq x y z
N MET A 1 1.11 20.06 9.23
CA MET A 1 0.10 20.93 8.58
C MET A 1 0.26 20.82 7.07
N LEU A 2 -0.82 20.54 6.33
CA LEU A 2 -0.79 20.53 4.86
C LEU A 2 -0.54 21.96 4.36
N LYS A 3 0.47 22.15 3.52
CA LYS A 3 0.75 23.44 2.88
C LYS A 3 -0.32 23.69 1.80
N GLY A 4 -1.36 24.45 2.16
CA GLY A 4 -2.44 24.87 1.25
C GLY A 4 -3.78 24.14 1.45
N LYS A 5 -4.86 24.73 0.92
CA LYS A 5 -6.21 24.13 0.91
C LYS A 5 -6.20 22.87 0.03
N VAL A 6 -6.08 21.70 0.65
CA VAL A 6 -6.20 20.42 -0.07
C VAL A 6 -7.68 20.05 -0.12
N PRO A 7 -8.29 19.95 -1.31
CA PRO A 7 -9.68 19.53 -1.42
C PRO A 7 -9.83 18.10 -0.90
N PRO A 8 -10.90 17.79 -0.15
CA PRO A 8 -11.11 16.47 0.46
C PRO A 8 -11.15 15.34 -0.58
N LYS A 9 -11.55 15.65 -1.82
CA LYS A 9 -11.54 14.71 -2.95
C LYS A 9 -10.13 14.16 -3.24
N ARG A 10 -9.10 15.02 -3.26
CA ARG A 10 -7.70 14.60 -3.48
C ARG A 10 -7.16 13.72 -2.37
N ILE A 11 -7.58 13.98 -1.13
CA ILE A 11 -7.18 13.17 0.03
C ILE A 11 -7.78 11.76 -0.12
N LYS A 12 -9.08 11.68 -0.46
CA LYS A 12 -9.76 10.41 -0.70
C LYS A 12 -9.11 9.61 -1.83
N GLU A 13 -8.78 10.26 -2.95
CA GLU A 13 -8.10 9.62 -4.08
C GLU A 13 -6.73 9.05 -3.68
N LYS A 14 -5.92 9.81 -2.92
CA LYS A 14 -4.62 9.32 -2.41
C LYS A 14 -4.77 8.17 -1.43
N ILE A 15 -5.75 8.21 -0.53
CA ILE A 15 -6.00 7.11 0.41
C ILE A 15 -6.39 5.86 -0.36
N VAL A 16 -7.30 5.96 -1.32
CA VAL A 16 -7.74 4.83 -2.13
C VAL A 16 -6.58 4.25 -2.95
N SER A 17 -5.72 5.10 -3.53
CA SER A 17 -4.54 4.61 -4.26
C SER A 17 -3.56 3.90 -3.32
N TYR A 18 -3.35 4.43 -2.11
CA TYR A 18 -2.48 3.82 -1.11
C TYR A 18 -3.01 2.46 -0.67
N VAL A 19 -4.30 2.36 -0.35
CA VAL A 19 -4.95 1.10 0.02
C VAL A 19 -4.81 0.07 -1.11
N LYS A 20 -5.10 0.45 -2.35
CA LYS A 20 -4.97 -0.47 -3.50
C LYS A 20 -3.53 -0.90 -3.78
N ALA A 21 -2.55 -0.05 -3.51
CA ALA A 21 -1.14 -0.33 -3.81
C ALA A 21 -0.45 -1.16 -2.71
N PHE A 22 -0.81 -0.92 -1.45
CA PHE A 22 -0.06 -1.44 -0.31
C PHE A 22 -0.86 -2.34 0.63
N ILE A 23 -2.19 -2.22 0.67
CA ILE A 23 -3.05 -3.03 1.56
C ILE A 23 -3.69 -4.17 0.77
N LEU A 24 -4.17 -3.88 -0.43
CA LEU A 24 -4.93 -4.83 -1.24
C LEU A 24 -3.99 -5.74 -2.05
N CYS A 25 -4.06 -7.05 -1.80
CA CYS A 25 -3.31 -8.00 -2.59
C CYS A 25 -3.90 -8.17 -4.00
N GLY A 26 -3.07 -8.12 -5.04
CA GLY A 26 -3.52 -8.21 -6.43
C GLY A 26 -4.09 -9.57 -6.84
N GLU A 27 -3.73 -10.65 -6.14
CA GLU A 27 -4.17 -12.01 -6.46
C GLU A 27 -5.44 -12.38 -5.67
N CYS A 28 -5.37 -12.31 -4.34
CA CYS A 28 -6.47 -12.78 -3.48
C CYS A 28 -7.45 -11.68 -3.06
N LYS A 29 -7.17 -10.41 -3.39
CA LYS A 29 -7.94 -9.22 -2.93
C LYS A 29 -8.05 -9.09 -1.41
N ALA A 30 -7.32 -9.90 -0.64
CA ALA A 30 -7.26 -9.80 0.80
C ALA A 30 -6.52 -8.51 1.21
N PRO A 31 -7.00 -7.81 2.26
CA PRO A 31 -6.29 -6.68 2.86
C PRO A 31 -5.15 -7.11 3.79
N ASP A 32 -4.92 -8.42 3.96
CA ASP A 32 -3.90 -8.99 4.83
C ASP A 32 -2.52 -9.01 4.14
N THR A 33 -1.87 -7.84 4.14
CA THR A 33 -0.49 -7.66 3.68
C THR A 33 0.40 -7.12 4.81
N ARG A 34 1.66 -7.54 4.81
CA ARG A 34 2.71 -7.07 5.72
C ARG A 34 3.89 -6.51 4.93
N PHE A 35 4.48 -5.46 5.47
CA PHE A 35 5.75 -4.94 4.98
C PHE A 35 6.90 -5.69 5.63
N VAL A 36 7.80 -6.21 4.80
CA VAL A 36 9.05 -6.86 5.19
C VAL A 36 10.17 -6.01 4.60
N ARG A 37 11.08 -5.53 5.42
CA ARG A 37 12.27 -4.83 4.90
C ARG A 37 13.38 -5.85 4.73
N GLU A 38 13.84 -5.99 3.50
CA GLU A 38 14.99 -6.80 3.17
C GLU A 38 16.05 -5.88 2.58
N ASP A 39 17.09 -5.64 3.37
CA ASP A 39 18.20 -4.77 3.04
C ASP A 39 17.76 -3.31 2.74
N ARG A 40 17.90 -2.86 1.48
CA ARG A 40 17.47 -1.53 1.00
C ARG A 40 16.08 -1.53 0.35
N THR A 41 15.44 -2.69 0.21
CA THR A 41 14.15 -2.82 -0.49
C THR A 41 13.05 -3.16 0.51
N THR A 42 11.92 -2.46 0.42
CA THR A 42 10.72 -2.89 1.15
C THR A 42 9.94 -3.86 0.30
N LEU A 43 9.67 -5.04 0.82
CA LEU A 43 8.82 -6.06 0.22
C LEU A 43 7.46 -6.00 0.89
N LEU A 44 6.40 -6.14 0.12
CA LEU A 44 5.05 -6.36 0.60
C LEU A 44 4.74 -7.85 0.46
N LYS A 45 4.54 -8.53 1.59
CA LYS A 45 4.21 -9.95 1.67
C LYS A 45 2.75 -10.12 2.08
N CYS A 46 1.95 -10.78 1.26
CA CYS A 46 0.57 -11.14 1.59
C CYS A 46 0.55 -12.35 2.53
N GLN A 47 -0.20 -12.26 3.64
CA GLN A 47 -0.36 -13.36 4.58
C GLN A 47 -1.42 -14.37 4.12
N ALA A 48 -2.37 -13.96 3.28
CA ALA A 48 -3.44 -14.83 2.78
C ALA A 48 -2.98 -15.74 1.63
N CYS A 49 -2.25 -15.21 0.64
CA CYS A 49 -1.81 -15.99 -0.53
C CYS A 49 -0.29 -16.24 -0.60
N GLY A 50 0.51 -15.61 0.27
CA GLY A 50 1.97 -15.75 0.24
C GLY A 50 2.67 -14.93 -0.85
N ALA A 51 1.93 -14.21 -1.71
CA ALA A 51 2.51 -13.35 -2.74
C ALA A 51 3.44 -12.31 -2.13
N THR A 52 4.61 -12.13 -2.75
CA THR A 52 5.61 -11.15 -2.31
C THR A 52 5.92 -10.22 -3.47
N ARG A 53 5.83 -8.90 -3.26
CA ARG A 53 6.19 -7.91 -4.28
C ARG A 53 7.13 -6.84 -3.71
N PRO A 54 8.12 -6.37 -4.45
CA PRO A 54 8.88 -5.19 -4.05
C PRO A 54 8.01 -3.94 -4.18
N VAL A 55 8.01 -3.11 -3.13
CA VAL A 55 7.35 -1.81 -3.10
C VAL A 55 8.35 -0.72 -2.75
N ARG A 56 8.28 0.40 -3.46
CA ARG A 56 9.00 1.62 -3.09
C ARG A 56 8.06 2.47 -2.23
N LEU A 57 8.38 2.58 -0.95
CA LEU A 57 7.79 3.55 -0.03
C LEU A 57 8.45 4.92 -0.23
#